data_AF-A0A3P6T0Y5-F1
#
_entry.id   AF-A0A3P6T0Y5-F1
#
_cell.length_a   1.000
_cell.length_b   1.000
_cell.length_c   1.000
_cell.angle_alpha   90.00
_cell.angle_beta   90.00
_cell.angle_gamma   90.00
#
_symmetry.space_group_name_H-M   'P 1'
#
loop_
_entity.id
_entity.type
_entity.pdbx_description
1 polymer ?
#
loop_
_entity_poly.entity_id
_entity_poly.type
_entity_poly.pdbx_seq_one_letter_code
_entity_poly.pdbx_strand_id
1 'polypeptide(L)'
;MSSNILSLSAILISLVPAAFSCLASGVCGPGIGGVGGCQPQIQPLQGTCQPPCGPGLKCGPYGCMQAFGMQLRARARGANVFRPEMEDDELKSPDQLFMECCERRGLPKACLRKCSIRDYTKDALIEMYFNRDPCPVSAAAEIQFCAAQGRDHRECCARNGVGTTLAGDKCLIFCDQRQGNVTQLDYSYLICYDRFESIKSCFWHDMMTRSSSQRFSRLF
;
A
#
# COMPACT_ATOMS: atom_id res chain seq x y z
N MET A 1 1.37 70.07 7.58
CA MET A 1 0.03 69.93 8.20
C MET A 1 -0.17 68.45 8.46
N SER A 2 -0.30 68.06 9.72
CA SER A 2 -0.29 66.65 10.16
C SER A 2 -1.58 66.32 10.92
N SER A 3 -1.72 65.04 11.31
CA SER A 3 -2.87 64.45 12.04
C SER A 3 -4.07 64.02 11.19
N ASN A 4 -4.88 63.13 11.77
CA ASN A 4 -6.23 62.71 11.34
C ASN A 4 -6.36 61.64 10.23
N ILE A 5 -5.43 60.68 10.15
CA ILE A 5 -5.66 59.38 9.43
C ILE A 5 -5.56 58.17 10.38
N LEU A 6 -4.82 58.27 11.49
CA LEU A 6 -4.57 57.16 12.44
C LEU A 6 -5.78 56.78 13.34
N SER A 7 -6.91 57.48 13.26
CA SER A 7 -8.03 57.33 14.21
C SER A 7 -9.14 56.39 13.75
N LEU A 8 -9.14 55.92 12.50
CA LEU A 8 -10.21 55.07 11.93
C LEU A 8 -9.87 53.57 11.89
N SER A 9 -8.60 53.19 11.93
CA SER A 9 -8.18 51.78 11.96
C SER A 9 -8.26 51.13 13.35
N ALA A 10 -8.28 51.93 14.43
CA ALA A 10 -8.19 51.44 15.81
C ALA A 10 -9.50 50.87 16.39
N ILE A 11 -10.65 51.12 15.76
CA ILE A 11 -11.98 50.80 16.33
C ILE A 11 -12.49 49.41 15.92
N LEU A 12 -11.94 48.81 14.86
CA LEU A 12 -12.35 47.49 14.33
C LEU A 12 -11.64 46.29 15.00
N ILE A 13 -10.87 46.50 16.07
CA ILE A 13 -10.06 45.45 16.73
C ILE A 13 -10.79 44.83 17.94
N SER A 14 -11.84 45.48 18.46
CA SER A 14 -12.39 45.22 19.80
C SER A 14 -13.49 44.16 19.91
N LEU A 15 -13.72 43.32 18.88
CA LEU A 15 -14.92 42.45 18.82
C LEU A 15 -14.70 41.05 18.23
N VAL A 16 -13.51 40.47 18.39
CA VAL A 16 -13.26 39.04 18.16
C VAL A 16 -13.15 38.33 19.52
N PRO A 17 -14.21 37.67 20.02
CA PRO A 17 -14.14 36.90 21.27
C PRO A 17 -13.22 35.68 21.12
N ALA A 18 -12.60 35.26 22.22
CA ALA A 18 -11.58 34.22 22.22
C ALA A 18 -12.15 32.83 21.83
N ALA A 19 -11.79 32.38 20.63
CA ALA A 19 -12.09 31.03 20.12
C ALA A 19 -10.85 30.34 19.51
N PHE A 20 -9.65 30.62 20.03
CA PHE A 20 -8.40 29.93 19.65
C PHE A 20 -8.29 28.55 20.33
N SER A 21 -9.27 27.69 20.03
CA SER A 21 -9.32 26.25 20.32
C SER A 21 -10.27 25.62 19.28
N CYS A 22 -9.87 24.70 18.39
CA CYS A 22 -8.64 23.90 18.34
C CYS A 22 -8.01 23.89 16.93
N LEU A 23 -6.71 23.59 16.88
CA LEU A 23 -6.04 23.08 15.67
C LEU A 23 -6.41 21.60 15.44
N ALA A 24 -6.19 21.14 14.21
CA ALA A 24 -6.39 19.77 13.67
C ALA A 24 -7.82 19.36 13.23
N SER A 25 -8.02 19.42 11.91
CA SER A 25 -8.81 18.46 11.11
C SER A 25 -10.30 18.24 11.43
N GLY A 26 -11.16 19.19 11.01
CA GLY A 26 -12.60 18.93 10.81
C GLY A 26 -13.34 20.11 10.20
N VAL A 27 -14.18 19.87 9.19
CA VAL A 27 -15.12 20.88 8.64
C VAL A 27 -16.50 20.62 9.23
N CYS A 28 -16.94 21.47 10.15
CA CYS A 28 -18.25 21.36 10.79
C CYS A 28 -19.33 22.07 9.94
N GLY A 29 -20.11 21.28 9.17
CA GLY A 29 -21.32 21.77 8.52
C GLY A 29 -22.53 21.82 9.49
N PRO A 30 -23.51 22.71 9.27
CA PRO A 30 -24.70 22.82 10.12
C PRO A 30 -25.65 21.63 9.91
N GLY A 31 -25.72 20.73 10.90
CA GLY A 31 -26.67 19.62 10.91
C GLY A 31 -28.08 20.04 11.34
N ILE A 32 -29.09 19.67 10.56
CA ILE A 32 -30.49 19.70 11.01
C ILE A 32 -30.70 18.70 12.16
N GLY A 33 -31.27 19.14 13.28
CA GLY A 33 -31.66 18.26 14.40
C GLY A 33 -30.99 18.51 15.76
N GLY A 34 -30.02 19.43 15.88
CA GLY A 34 -29.62 20.00 17.17
C GLY A 34 -28.80 19.12 18.13
N VAL A 35 -28.37 17.92 17.72
CA VAL A 35 -27.44 17.07 18.48
C VAL A 35 -26.10 16.95 17.76
N GLY A 36 -25.03 17.50 18.37
CA GLY A 36 -23.69 17.51 17.80
C GLY A 36 -22.99 16.15 17.96
N GLY A 37 -22.72 15.47 16.85
CA GLY A 37 -21.94 14.23 16.82
C GLY A 37 -20.90 14.26 15.70
N CYS A 38 -19.67 13.86 16.00
CA CYS A 38 -18.62 13.70 15.00
C CYS A 38 -18.91 12.45 14.16
N GLN A 39 -19.55 12.62 13.00
CA GLN A 39 -19.73 11.52 12.06
C GLN A 39 -18.36 11.17 11.43
N PRO A 40 -17.83 9.94 11.63
CA PRO A 40 -16.54 9.57 11.07
C PRO A 40 -16.60 9.56 9.53
N GLN A 41 -15.43 9.73 8.91
CA GLN A 41 -15.27 9.63 7.46
C GLN A 41 -15.90 8.36 6.89
N ILE A 42 -16.40 8.47 5.66
CA ILE A 42 -16.91 7.36 4.86
C ILE A 42 -15.86 6.24 4.88
N GLN A 43 -16.19 5.13 5.54
CA GLN A 43 -15.34 3.95 5.54
C GLN A 43 -15.19 3.47 4.09
N PRO A 44 -14.00 2.97 3.66
CA PRO A 44 -13.89 2.29 2.38
C PRO A 44 -14.92 1.17 2.36
N LEU A 45 -15.81 1.20 1.37
CA LEU A 45 -17.08 0.47 1.36
C LEU A 45 -16.85 -0.99 1.78
N GLN A 46 -17.25 -1.35 3.01
CA GLN A 46 -17.03 -2.69 3.52
C GLN A 46 -17.86 -3.65 2.66
N GLY A 47 -17.19 -4.43 1.81
CA GLY A 47 -17.84 -5.40 0.96
C GLY A 47 -18.70 -6.32 1.81
N THR A 48 -20.01 -6.31 1.61
CA THR A 48 -20.90 -7.27 2.24
C THR A 48 -20.78 -8.58 1.47
N CYS A 49 -19.79 -9.40 1.85
CA CYS A 49 -19.67 -10.77 1.34
C CYS A 49 -21.02 -11.48 1.56
N GLN A 50 -21.67 -11.84 0.46
CA GLN A 50 -22.93 -12.57 0.42
C GLN A 50 -22.72 -13.79 -0.49
N PRO A 51 -22.71 -15.03 0.03
CA PRO A 51 -22.98 -15.41 1.42
C PRO A 51 -21.93 -14.89 2.42
N PRO A 52 -22.30 -14.75 3.71
CA PRO A 52 -21.38 -14.31 4.76
C PRO A 52 -20.22 -15.28 4.93
N CYS A 53 -19.03 -14.73 5.23
CA CYS A 53 -17.83 -15.52 5.46
C CYS A 53 -17.95 -16.43 6.69
N GLY A 54 -17.37 -17.64 6.62
CA GLY A 54 -17.37 -18.58 7.74
C GLY A 54 -16.53 -18.11 8.95
N PRO A 55 -16.62 -18.81 10.10
CA PRO A 55 -15.91 -18.44 11.32
C PRO A 55 -14.40 -18.27 11.10
N GLY A 56 -13.84 -17.16 11.59
CA GLY A 56 -12.41 -16.84 11.42
C GLY A 56 -12.03 -16.20 10.07
N LEU A 57 -13.00 -15.91 9.20
CA LEU A 57 -12.80 -15.19 7.95
C LEU A 57 -13.44 -13.78 8.02
N LYS A 58 -12.75 -12.78 7.47
CA LYS A 58 -13.24 -11.40 7.29
C LYS A 58 -13.43 -11.12 5.79
N CYS A 59 -14.42 -10.33 5.42
CA CYS A 59 -14.57 -9.91 4.02
C CYS A 59 -13.47 -8.90 3.64
N GLY A 60 -13.02 -8.96 2.40
CA GLY A 60 -12.03 -8.08 1.79
C GLY A 60 -12.36 -7.77 0.32
N PRO A 61 -11.53 -6.96 -0.37
CA PRO A 61 -11.78 -6.55 -1.75
C PRO A 61 -11.84 -7.71 -2.76
N TYR A 62 -11.26 -8.87 -2.41
CA TYR A 62 -11.25 -10.09 -3.22
C TYR A 62 -12.04 -11.25 -2.58
N GLY A 63 -12.97 -10.96 -1.66
CA GLY A 63 -13.80 -11.95 -0.97
C GLY A 63 -13.33 -12.29 0.45
N CYS A 64 -13.65 -13.49 0.93
CA CYS A 64 -13.36 -13.92 2.31
C CYS A 64 -11.87 -14.26 2.52
N MET A 65 -11.17 -13.47 3.33
CA MET A 65 -9.77 -13.67 3.73
C MET A 65 -9.66 -14.00 5.23
N GLN A 66 -8.56 -14.63 5.66
CA GLN A 66 -8.41 -15.06 7.05
C GLN A 66 -8.24 -13.87 8.01
N ALA A 67 -8.95 -13.92 9.15
CA ALA A 67 -8.90 -12.91 10.20
C ALA A 67 -7.65 -13.07 11.09
N PHE A 68 -6.46 -12.85 10.51
CA PHE A 68 -5.24 -12.62 11.27
C PHE A 68 -5.50 -11.48 12.27
N GLY A 69 -5.56 -11.80 13.57
CA GLY A 69 -5.86 -10.83 14.63
C GLY A 69 -6.63 -11.35 15.86
N MET A 70 -7.27 -12.53 15.82
CA MET A 70 -8.08 -13.04 16.96
C MET A 70 -7.55 -14.34 17.58
N GLN A 71 -6.33 -14.31 18.12
CA GLN A 71 -5.82 -15.39 18.97
C GLN A 71 -6.60 -15.42 20.30
N LEU A 72 -7.55 -16.35 20.43
CA LEU A 72 -8.34 -16.54 21.66
C LEU A 72 -7.44 -16.99 22.82
N ARG A 73 -7.00 -16.03 23.64
CA ARG A 73 -6.19 -16.27 24.86
C ARG A 73 -7.03 -16.87 25.99
N ALA A 74 -7.45 -18.12 25.82
CA ALA A 74 -7.92 -18.96 26.91
C ALA A 74 -6.78 -19.15 27.93
N ARG A 75 -7.04 -18.85 29.20
CA ARG A 75 -6.04 -18.94 30.28
C ARG A 75 -5.81 -20.39 30.72
N ALA A 76 -4.86 -21.07 30.09
CA ALA A 76 -4.21 -22.24 30.70
C ALA A 76 -3.30 -21.78 31.85
N ARG A 77 -3.35 -22.46 33.01
CA ARG A 77 -2.43 -22.22 34.13
C ARG A 77 -1.22 -23.17 34.03
N GLY A 78 -0.02 -22.62 34.05
CA GLY A 78 1.20 -23.31 34.49
C GLY A 78 1.79 -24.39 33.58
N ALA A 79 2.55 -23.98 32.56
CA ALA A 79 3.66 -24.76 32.00
C ALA A 79 4.72 -23.80 31.43
N ASN A 80 6.00 -24.17 31.51
CA ASN A 80 7.13 -23.32 31.09
C ASN A 80 7.32 -23.33 29.55
N VAL A 81 6.34 -22.83 28.81
CA VAL A 81 6.38 -22.71 27.34
C VAL A 81 6.11 -21.26 26.91
N PHE A 82 6.90 -20.34 27.46
CA PHE A 82 7.33 -19.18 26.69
C PHE A 82 8.81 -19.38 26.35
N ARG A 83 9.07 -20.37 25.49
CA ARG A 83 10.09 -20.12 24.46
C ARG A 83 9.54 -18.94 23.67
N PRO A 84 10.18 -17.76 23.63
CA PRO A 84 10.10 -17.04 22.38
C PRO A 84 10.60 -18.04 21.32
N GLU A 85 9.83 -18.20 20.25
CA GLU A 85 10.52 -18.43 19.00
C GLU A 85 11.42 -17.21 18.83
N MET A 86 12.70 -17.42 19.10
CA MET A 86 13.70 -16.79 18.27
C MET A 86 13.32 -17.27 16.87
N GLU A 87 12.53 -16.44 16.18
CA GLU A 87 12.72 -16.25 14.76
C GLU A 87 14.24 -16.11 14.62
N ASP A 88 14.90 -17.17 14.15
CA ASP A 88 16.23 -16.99 13.60
C ASP A 88 16.05 -15.87 12.59
N ASP A 89 16.82 -14.79 12.73
CA ASP A 89 16.59 -13.54 12.01
C ASP A 89 17.16 -13.66 10.59
N GLU A 90 16.73 -14.76 9.96
CA GLU A 90 17.17 -15.37 8.73
C GLU A 90 16.96 -14.35 7.63
N LEU A 91 18.00 -14.13 6.83
CA LEU A 91 18.06 -13.05 5.85
C LEU A 91 17.06 -13.30 4.73
N LYS A 92 15.81 -12.83 4.96
CA LYS A 92 14.65 -13.08 4.11
C LYS A 92 15.00 -12.82 2.64
N SER A 93 14.85 -13.86 1.83
CA SER A 93 15.09 -13.80 0.40
C SER A 93 14.12 -12.80 -0.25
N PRO A 94 14.46 -12.24 -1.43
CA PRO A 94 13.54 -11.34 -2.13
C PRO A 94 12.18 -11.98 -2.42
N ASP A 95 12.13 -13.30 -2.66
CA ASP A 95 10.89 -14.06 -2.84
C ASP A 95 10.08 -14.20 -1.54
N GLN A 96 10.74 -14.45 -0.40
CA GLN A 96 10.07 -14.46 0.92
C GLN A 96 9.50 -13.07 1.25
N LEU A 97 10.28 -12.02 1.00
CA LEU A 97 9.88 -10.62 1.20
C LEU A 97 8.67 -10.21 0.34
N PHE A 98 8.65 -10.67 -0.92
CA PHE A 98 7.54 -10.44 -1.86
C PHE A 98 6.29 -11.23 -1.46
N MET A 99 6.43 -12.54 -1.16
CA MET A 99 5.33 -13.40 -0.72
C MET A 99 4.69 -12.88 0.58
N GLU A 100 5.49 -12.52 1.59
CA GLU A 100 5.00 -12.00 2.86
C GLU A 100 4.18 -10.70 2.66
N CYS A 101 4.58 -9.83 1.71
CA CYS A 101 3.80 -8.65 1.35
C CYS A 101 2.44 -9.03 0.73
N CYS A 102 2.42 -9.98 -0.21
CA CYS A 102 1.18 -10.46 -0.84
C CYS A 102 0.20 -11.09 0.16
N GLU A 103 0.70 -11.92 1.08
CA GLU A 103 -0.11 -12.52 2.15
C GLU A 103 -0.64 -11.46 3.11
N ARG A 104 0.19 -10.49 3.49
CA ARG A 104 -0.19 -9.36 4.36
C ARG A 104 -1.22 -8.43 3.72
N ARG A 105 -1.22 -8.30 2.38
CA ARG A 105 -2.28 -7.61 1.60
C ARG A 105 -3.54 -8.45 1.42
N GLY A 106 -3.55 -9.73 1.81
CA GLY A 106 -4.71 -10.61 1.76
C GLY A 106 -5.08 -11.07 0.35
N LEU A 107 -4.09 -11.18 -0.55
CA LEU A 107 -4.33 -11.65 -1.92
C LEU A 107 -4.80 -13.11 -1.95
N PRO A 108 -5.73 -13.47 -2.86
CA PRO A 108 -6.26 -14.83 -2.93
C PRO A 108 -5.19 -15.82 -3.40
N LYS A 109 -5.31 -17.10 -3.00
CA LYS A 109 -4.30 -18.14 -3.26
C LYS A 109 -3.91 -18.32 -4.74
N ALA A 110 -4.81 -18.00 -5.67
CA ALA A 110 -4.50 -17.96 -7.10
C ALA A 110 -3.39 -16.95 -7.44
N CYS A 111 -3.42 -15.77 -6.83
CA CYS A 111 -2.46 -14.69 -7.01
C CYS A 111 -1.13 -14.95 -6.29
N LEU A 112 -1.14 -15.65 -5.14
CA LEU A 112 0.09 -15.97 -4.40
C LEU A 112 1.08 -16.78 -5.24
N ARG A 113 0.61 -17.58 -6.21
CA ARG A 113 1.46 -18.28 -7.20
C ARG A 113 2.30 -17.36 -8.09
N LYS A 114 2.03 -16.05 -8.10
CA LYS A 114 2.74 -15.01 -8.84
C LYS A 114 3.59 -14.11 -7.93
N CYS A 115 3.62 -14.35 -6.62
CA CYS A 115 4.37 -13.54 -5.65
C CYS A 115 5.80 -14.06 -5.44
N SER A 116 6.49 -14.35 -6.55
CA SER A 116 7.92 -14.63 -6.61
C SER A 116 8.51 -13.89 -7.82
N ILE A 117 9.79 -13.52 -7.75
CA ILE A 117 10.49 -12.81 -8.83
C ILE A 117 10.73 -13.70 -10.06
N ARG A 118 10.67 -15.03 -9.91
CA ARG A 118 10.65 -15.94 -11.06
C ARG A 118 9.26 -15.99 -11.73
N ASP A 119 8.22 -16.19 -10.94
CA ASP A 119 6.88 -16.54 -11.44
C ASP A 119 6.02 -15.30 -11.76
N TYR A 120 6.44 -14.11 -11.32
CA TYR A 120 5.94 -12.83 -11.82
C TYR A 120 6.61 -12.49 -13.16
N THR A 121 5.88 -12.68 -14.26
CA THR A 121 6.36 -12.45 -15.64
C THR A 121 5.39 -11.61 -16.46
N LYS A 122 5.85 -11.09 -17.61
CA LYS A 122 5.00 -10.44 -18.62
C LYS A 122 3.79 -11.30 -18.98
N ASP A 123 4.02 -12.57 -19.29
CA ASP A 123 2.96 -13.48 -19.75
C ASP A 123 1.97 -13.78 -18.62
N ALA A 124 2.46 -13.95 -17.39
CA ALA A 124 1.62 -14.13 -16.21
C ALA A 124 0.70 -12.93 -15.92
N LEU A 125 1.07 -11.70 -16.31
CA LEU A 125 0.22 -10.51 -16.26
C LEU A 125 -0.76 -10.45 -17.46
N ILE A 126 -0.32 -10.81 -18.65
CA ILE A 126 -1.16 -10.85 -19.87
C ILE A 126 -2.30 -11.87 -19.72
N GLU A 127 -2.04 -13.04 -19.12
CA GLU A 127 -3.06 -14.05 -18.83
C GLU A 127 -4.08 -13.57 -17.79
N MET A 128 -3.67 -12.78 -16.80
CA MET A 128 -4.59 -12.12 -15.85
C MET A 128 -5.47 -11.08 -16.56
N TYR A 129 -4.88 -10.26 -17.43
CA TYR A 129 -5.61 -9.25 -18.21
C TYR A 129 -6.69 -9.88 -19.11
N PHE A 130 -6.35 -10.97 -19.80
CA PHE A 130 -7.30 -11.72 -20.63
C PHE A 130 -8.21 -12.69 -19.86
N ASN A 131 -8.22 -12.65 -18.52
CA ASN A 131 -9.00 -13.54 -17.64
C ASN A 131 -8.80 -15.04 -17.94
N ARG A 132 -7.60 -15.42 -18.37
CA ARG A 132 -7.16 -16.82 -18.56
C ARG A 132 -6.52 -17.39 -17.29
N ASP A 133 -5.95 -16.53 -16.44
CA ASP A 133 -5.44 -16.88 -15.12
C ASP A 133 -6.53 -16.73 -14.04
N PRO A 134 -6.60 -17.61 -13.03
CA PRO A 134 -7.54 -17.49 -11.91
C PRO A 134 -7.27 -16.32 -10.94
N CYS A 135 -6.15 -15.62 -11.05
CA CYS A 135 -5.90 -14.34 -10.40
C CYS A 135 -6.45 -13.19 -11.26
N PRO A 136 -7.39 -12.36 -10.77
CA PRO A 136 -7.95 -11.27 -11.56
C PRO A 136 -6.93 -10.13 -11.75
N VAL A 137 -7.01 -9.43 -12.89
CA VAL A 137 -6.14 -8.26 -13.17
C VAL A 137 -6.23 -7.16 -12.11
N SER A 138 -7.33 -7.06 -11.38
CA SER A 138 -7.50 -6.13 -10.25
C SER A 138 -6.58 -6.41 -9.04
N ALA A 139 -5.91 -7.56 -8.99
CA ALA A 139 -4.84 -7.85 -8.02
C ALA A 139 -3.45 -7.44 -8.53
N ALA A 140 -3.27 -7.15 -9.81
CA ALA A 140 -1.96 -6.93 -10.42
C ALA A 140 -1.20 -5.72 -9.83
N ALA A 141 -1.91 -4.65 -9.45
CA ALA A 141 -1.32 -3.46 -8.83
C ALA A 141 -0.79 -3.74 -7.41
N GLU A 142 -1.47 -4.60 -6.65
CA GLU A 142 -1.02 -5.06 -5.33
C GLU A 142 0.22 -5.96 -5.43
N ILE A 143 0.25 -6.84 -6.44
CA ILE A 143 1.42 -7.69 -6.74
C ILE A 143 2.61 -6.81 -7.18
N GLN A 144 2.40 -5.83 -8.08
CA GLN A 144 3.44 -4.88 -8.51
C GLN A 144 3.98 -4.05 -7.33
N PHE A 145 3.09 -3.57 -6.44
CA PHE A 145 3.46 -2.86 -5.23
C PHE A 145 4.37 -3.71 -4.33
N CYS A 146 4.00 -4.97 -4.13
CA CYS A 146 4.76 -5.90 -3.29
C CYS A 146 6.08 -6.34 -3.92
N ALA A 147 6.14 -6.55 -5.24
CA ALA A 147 7.40 -6.81 -5.96
C ALA A 147 8.38 -5.64 -5.75
N ALA A 148 7.90 -4.41 -5.93
CA ALA A 148 8.66 -3.19 -5.67
C ALA A 148 8.80 -2.86 -4.17
N GLN A 149 8.22 -3.63 -3.24
CA GLN A 149 8.25 -3.38 -1.80
C GLN A 149 7.88 -1.92 -1.42
N GLY A 150 6.98 -1.29 -2.18
CA GLY A 150 6.48 0.07 -1.95
C GLY A 150 7.42 1.26 -2.24
N ARG A 151 8.48 1.09 -3.07
CA ARG A 151 9.47 2.16 -3.40
C ARG A 151 9.41 2.66 -4.85
N ASP A 152 10.08 3.80 -5.05
CA ASP A 152 10.44 4.36 -6.35
C ASP A 152 11.80 3.81 -6.84
N HIS A 153 11.78 3.20 -8.03
CA HIS A 153 12.95 2.64 -8.71
C HIS A 153 13.22 3.33 -10.07
N ARG A 154 12.59 4.48 -10.36
CA ARG A 154 12.68 5.16 -11.67
C ARG A 154 14.11 5.38 -12.15
N GLU A 155 15.02 5.71 -11.24
CA GLU A 155 16.44 5.92 -11.57
C GLU A 155 17.13 4.63 -12.05
N CYS A 156 16.80 3.48 -11.46
CA CYS A 156 17.27 2.17 -11.93
C CYS A 156 16.60 1.79 -13.26
N CYS A 157 15.28 2.00 -13.38
CA CYS A 157 14.53 1.70 -14.60
C CYS A 157 14.97 2.54 -15.81
N ALA A 158 15.25 3.82 -15.63
CA ALA A 158 15.80 4.68 -16.66
C ALA A 158 17.17 4.17 -17.15
N ARG A 159 18.08 3.85 -16.21
CA ARG A 159 19.38 3.23 -16.53
C ARG A 159 19.27 1.87 -17.20
N ASN A 160 18.22 1.09 -16.92
CA ASN A 160 17.94 -0.21 -17.55
C ASN A 160 17.04 -0.14 -18.79
N GLY A 161 16.86 1.04 -19.39
CA GLY A 161 16.19 1.18 -20.70
C GLY A 161 14.67 1.02 -20.68
N VAL A 162 14.01 1.14 -19.52
CA VAL A 162 12.54 1.08 -19.41
C VAL A 162 11.89 2.30 -20.09
N GLY A 163 12.53 3.47 -20.01
CA GLY A 163 12.10 4.70 -20.71
C GLY A 163 12.40 4.70 -22.22
N THR A 164 13.08 3.69 -22.77
CA THR A 164 13.46 3.64 -24.20
C THR A 164 12.51 2.78 -25.06
N THR A 165 11.28 2.56 -24.60
CA THR A 165 10.23 1.92 -25.42
C THR A 165 9.54 2.95 -26.32
N LEU A 166 8.66 2.51 -27.22
CA LEU A 166 7.84 3.41 -28.05
C LEU A 166 6.93 4.34 -27.22
N ALA A 167 6.62 3.98 -25.97
CA ALA A 167 5.84 4.82 -25.05
C ALA A 167 6.71 5.81 -24.24
N GLY A 168 8.03 5.73 -24.35
CA GLY A 168 8.99 6.62 -23.67
C GLY A 168 8.95 6.50 -22.14
N ASP A 169 9.21 7.62 -21.47
CA ASP A 169 9.22 7.74 -20.00
C ASP A 169 7.88 7.39 -19.32
N LYS A 170 6.78 7.27 -20.08
CA LYS A 170 5.50 6.77 -19.54
C LYS A 170 5.66 5.40 -18.86
N CYS A 171 6.56 4.55 -19.36
CA CYS A 171 6.82 3.24 -18.76
C CYS A 171 7.55 3.30 -17.40
N LEU A 172 8.16 4.43 -17.05
CA LEU A 172 8.76 4.63 -15.73
C LEU A 172 7.69 4.72 -14.62
N ILE A 173 6.40 4.90 -14.96
CA ILE A 173 5.30 4.89 -14.00
C ILE A 173 5.22 3.56 -13.23
N PHE A 174 5.55 2.43 -13.87
CA PHE A 174 5.56 1.11 -13.23
C PHE A 174 6.66 0.94 -12.19
N CYS A 175 7.67 1.81 -12.20
CA CYS A 175 8.80 1.76 -11.28
C CYS A 175 8.58 2.61 -10.01
N ASP A 176 7.62 3.53 -10.02
CA ASP A 176 7.21 4.29 -8.83
C ASP A 176 6.01 3.61 -8.15
N GLN A 177 6.28 2.69 -7.23
CA GLN A 177 5.25 1.95 -6.50
C GLN A 177 5.05 2.49 -5.07
N ARG A 178 5.26 3.79 -4.86
CA ARG A 178 4.97 4.43 -3.57
C ARG A 178 3.46 4.49 -3.32
N GLN A 179 3.06 4.40 -2.05
CA GLN A 179 1.65 4.43 -1.65
C GLN A 179 0.94 5.69 -2.20
N GLY A 180 -0.21 5.49 -2.84
CA GLY A 180 -0.97 6.54 -3.53
C GLY A 180 -0.76 6.59 -5.05
N ASN A 181 0.35 6.08 -5.60
CA ASN A 181 0.57 5.99 -7.05
C ASN A 181 0.01 4.68 -7.64
N VAL A 182 -1.32 4.51 -7.65
CA VAL A 182 -1.95 3.30 -8.18
C VAL A 182 -2.00 3.34 -9.71
N THR A 183 -1.02 2.69 -10.35
CA THR A 183 -0.99 2.49 -11.80
C THR A 183 -2.02 1.44 -12.22
N GLN A 184 -3.03 1.83 -12.99
CA GLN A 184 -3.93 0.86 -13.61
C GLN A 184 -3.18 0.10 -14.72
N LEU A 185 -3.13 -1.23 -14.59
CA LEU A 185 -2.40 -2.13 -15.49
C LEU A 185 -3.28 -2.51 -16.69
N ASP A 186 -3.58 -1.50 -17.53
CA ASP A 186 -4.40 -1.64 -18.74
C ASP A 186 -3.58 -1.98 -20.01
N TYR A 187 -4.27 -2.24 -21.11
CA TYR A 187 -3.65 -2.68 -22.37
C TYR A 187 -2.78 -1.62 -23.06
N SER A 188 -2.96 -0.33 -22.78
CA SER A 188 -2.16 0.74 -23.40
C SER A 188 -0.69 0.67 -22.97
N TYR A 189 -0.43 0.01 -21.84
CA TYR A 189 0.90 -0.21 -21.28
C TYR A 189 1.54 -1.55 -21.65
N LEU A 190 0.93 -2.37 -22.53
CA LEU A 190 1.54 -3.64 -22.99
C LEU A 190 2.95 -3.44 -23.58
N ILE A 191 3.18 -2.30 -24.23
CA ILE A 191 4.50 -1.87 -24.77
C ILE A 191 5.54 -1.68 -23.66
N CYS A 192 5.13 -1.29 -22.45
CA CYS A 192 6.02 -1.20 -21.29
C CYS A 192 6.45 -2.57 -20.77
N TYR A 193 5.62 -3.62 -20.98
CA TYR A 193 5.96 -4.97 -20.54
C TYR A 193 7.08 -5.61 -21.37
N ASP A 194 7.44 -5.05 -22.54
CA ASP A 194 8.66 -5.45 -23.27
C ASP A 194 9.96 -5.15 -22.50
N ARG A 195 9.88 -4.33 -21.44
CA ARG A 195 10.95 -4.08 -20.47
C ARG A 195 10.63 -4.63 -19.07
N PHE A 196 9.65 -5.54 -18.94
CA PHE A 196 9.20 -6.04 -17.64
C PHE A 196 10.31 -6.71 -16.81
N GLU A 197 11.14 -7.54 -17.44
CA GLU A 197 12.29 -8.16 -16.76
C GLU A 197 13.35 -7.13 -16.31
N SER A 198 13.50 -6.01 -17.04
CA SER A 198 14.34 -4.88 -16.64
C SER A 198 13.77 -4.15 -15.41
N ILE A 199 12.45 -3.95 -15.34
CA ILE A 199 11.75 -3.39 -14.18
C ILE A 199 11.92 -4.31 -12.97
N LYS A 200 11.63 -5.60 -13.13
CA LYS A 200 11.69 -6.62 -12.08
C LYS A 200 13.12 -6.85 -11.57
N SER A 201 14.12 -6.77 -12.44
CA SER A 201 15.54 -6.78 -12.07
C SER A 201 15.88 -5.66 -11.09
N CYS A 202 15.39 -4.42 -11.30
CA CYS A 202 15.59 -3.33 -10.35
C CYS A 202 14.99 -3.62 -8.97
N PHE A 203 13.80 -4.25 -8.92
CA PHE A 203 13.16 -4.62 -7.64
C PHE A 203 13.96 -5.69 -6.89
N TRP A 204 14.46 -6.72 -7.59
CA TRP A 204 15.33 -7.76 -6.99
C TRP A 204 16.62 -7.18 -6.42
N HIS A 205 17.32 -6.33 -7.18
CA HIS A 205 18.59 -5.74 -6.75
C HIS A 205 18.43 -4.80 -5.54
N ASP A 206 17.33 -4.05 -5.45
CA ASP A 206 17.03 -3.26 -4.26
C ASP A 206 16.78 -4.17 -3.03
N MET A 207 15.97 -5.24 -3.16
CA MET A 207 15.77 -6.20 -2.07
C MET A 207 17.08 -6.86 -1.60
N MET A 208 17.97 -7.24 -2.52
CA MET A 208 19.28 -7.83 -2.20
C MET A 208 20.26 -6.84 -1.56
N THR A 209 20.30 -5.58 -2.00
CA THR A 209 21.15 -4.55 -1.38
C THR A 209 20.62 -4.14 0.00
N ARG A 210 19.29 -4.17 0.21
CA ARG A 210 18.69 -3.87 1.52
C ARG A 210 18.86 -5.01 2.54
N SER A 211 18.73 -6.28 2.16
CA SER A 211 18.96 -7.39 3.10
C SER A 211 20.44 -7.47 3.52
N SER A 212 21.37 -7.27 2.59
CA SER A 212 22.80 -7.15 2.91
C SER A 212 23.14 -5.89 3.73
N SER A 213 22.47 -4.76 3.50
CA SER A 213 22.61 -3.57 4.36
C SER A 213 22.07 -3.80 5.77
N GLN A 214 20.92 -4.48 5.91
CA GLN A 214 20.39 -4.89 7.22
C GLN A 214 21.33 -5.85 7.95
N ARG A 215 22.00 -6.77 7.24
CA ARG A 215 23.06 -7.60 7.82
C ARG A 215 24.20 -6.76 8.38
N PHE A 216 24.65 -5.73 7.66
CA PHE A 216 25.70 -4.83 8.11
C PHE A 216 25.25 -4.02 9.34
N SER A 217 24.07 -3.39 9.29
CA SER A 217 23.48 -2.60 10.39
C SER A 217 23.00 -3.42 11.60
N ARG A 218 23.30 -4.73 11.65
CA ARG A 218 23.10 -5.63 12.80
C ARG A 218 24.42 -6.16 13.37
N LEU A 219 25.56 -5.87 12.71
CA LEU A 219 26.90 -6.30 13.10
C LEU A 219 27.73 -5.18 13.75
N PHE A 220 27.16 -3.97 13.83
CA PHE A 220 27.74 -2.74 14.39
C PHE A 220 26.65 -1.96 15.13
#